data_AF-A0A9W7B8Q2-F1
#
_entry.id   AF-A0A9W7B8Q2-F1
#
_cell.length_a   1.000
_cell.length_b   1.000
_cell.length_c   1.000
_cell.angle_alpha   90.00
_cell.angle_beta   90.00
_cell.angle_gamma   90.00
#
_symmetry.space_group_name_H-M   'P 1'
#
loop_
_entity.id
_entity.type
_entity.pdbx_description
1 polymer ?
#
loop_
_entity_poly.entity_id
_entity_poly.type
_entity_poly.pdbx_seq_one_letter_code
_entity_poly.pdbx_strand_id
1 'polypeptide(L)'
;MASPFKVPQNHTIASYRPLARTRSTGELGPRVTTSSPSDTRPDKASFATKDKTSPLNFAPSAYLTSQPPPNAAERATSAPNSLNSNRSNSNSNIASSLPHSQSPLAPPPSSPMNNAAAHIHLWFRRNLKLAFLFSVVLIIFLLLSSSPSPPGSYIRGSSNVHGSSYKFFGGAVRPGEFTVESSVISSTEFHVASVADLDKRSKHEGGGKWFSILTPGVLKRKGERYSIDWGEEIKIYTKHNEGGRGMELSELTVYDGRLLSFGDRTGIVFEFLKKDASIKGVPRFILTEGDGETDKGMKVEWSTVKDGKLYIGSFGKEFTNPAGEIINTNNNWIVTMDHQGMMQRYDWSNVYNKVRAAVGCEAPGYLVHEAVLWSESQRRWMFLPRRVSKVAYDDVLDEKKGSNLLIVADDQFRDIKVVTIKLDLAALSDGLHGFSSFAFVPNTGDKHAIATRSVEENCTGDDDDVCHQRSYVTVFDTVTGEVLMQEQPMSDKYKFEGVEFVKI
;
A
#
# COMPACT_ATOMS: atom_id res chain seq x y z
N MET A 1 13.43 -19.94 -55.88
CA MET A 1 13.78 -20.14 -57.31
C MET A 1 15.26 -19.81 -57.50
N ALA A 2 15.92 -20.46 -58.45
CA ALA A 2 17.29 -20.21 -58.95
C ALA A 2 18.49 -20.38 -57.96
N SER A 3 19.41 -21.23 -58.38
CA SER A 3 20.71 -21.59 -57.77
C SER A 3 21.88 -20.83 -58.49
N PRO A 4 23.17 -21.22 -58.39
CA PRO A 4 24.08 -21.44 -57.25
C PRO A 4 25.45 -20.70 -57.45
N PHE A 5 26.53 -21.20 -56.81
CA PHE A 5 27.97 -20.82 -56.91
C PHE A 5 28.41 -19.56 -56.13
N LYS A 6 29.66 -19.42 -55.63
CA LYS A 6 30.90 -20.22 -55.79
C LYS A 6 31.82 -20.06 -54.56
N VAL A 7 32.59 -21.09 -54.21
CA VAL A 7 33.73 -21.00 -53.27
C VAL A 7 35.02 -20.70 -54.04
N PRO A 8 35.98 -19.99 -53.43
CA PRO A 8 37.38 -20.40 -53.55
C PRO A 8 38.12 -20.52 -52.20
N GLN A 9 38.89 -21.60 -52.09
CA GLN A 9 40.05 -21.78 -51.22
C GLN A 9 41.19 -20.79 -51.60
N ASN A 10 42.33 -20.58 -50.92
CA ASN A 10 43.11 -21.43 -50.00
C ASN A 10 44.25 -20.59 -49.32
N HIS A 11 45.10 -21.24 -48.49
CA HIS A 11 46.49 -20.85 -48.10
C HIS A 11 46.72 -19.71 -47.06
N THR A 12 47.71 -19.76 -46.14
CA THR A 12 48.62 -20.82 -45.66
C THR A 12 49.22 -20.49 -44.27
N ILE A 13 49.32 -21.52 -43.42
CA ILE A 13 50.27 -21.80 -42.30
C ILE A 13 51.29 -20.72 -41.88
N ALA A 14 51.31 -20.40 -40.57
CA ALA A 14 52.55 -20.24 -39.78
C ALA A 14 52.27 -20.39 -38.26
N SER A 15 52.87 -21.40 -37.64
CA SER A 15 52.81 -21.67 -36.19
C SER A 15 54.18 -21.50 -35.54
N TYR A 16 54.28 -20.86 -34.37
CA TYR A 16 55.41 -21.10 -33.46
C TYR A 16 55.00 -21.01 -31.98
N ARG A 17 55.68 -21.80 -31.14
CA ARG A 17 55.38 -22.07 -29.72
C ARG A 17 56.45 -21.44 -28.77
N PRO A 18 56.24 -21.42 -27.44
CA PRO A 18 57.03 -20.63 -26.49
C PRO A 18 58.21 -21.38 -25.84
N LEU A 19 59.13 -20.61 -25.24
CA LEU A 19 60.11 -21.01 -24.22
C LEU A 19 60.20 -19.85 -23.20
N ALA A 20 60.23 -19.97 -21.86
CA ALA A 20 60.71 -20.96 -20.89
C ALA A 20 62.09 -20.64 -20.27
N ARG A 21 62.06 -19.87 -19.16
CA ARG A 21 62.68 -20.14 -17.83
C ARG A 21 64.19 -20.42 -17.71
N THR A 22 64.86 -19.66 -16.83
CA THR A 22 66.05 -20.11 -16.07
C THR A 22 66.04 -19.65 -14.59
N ARG A 23 66.58 -20.52 -13.73
CA ARG A 23 66.93 -20.40 -12.30
C ARG A 23 68.48 -20.14 -12.21
N SER A 24 69.20 -19.89 -11.12
CA SER A 24 69.00 -19.59 -9.67
C SER A 24 70.40 -19.50 -9.00
N THR A 25 70.57 -18.77 -7.87
CA THR A 25 71.55 -18.96 -6.74
C THR A 25 71.75 -17.61 -6.01
N GLY A 26 71.97 -17.48 -4.69
CA GLY A 26 72.03 -18.44 -3.57
C GLY A 26 72.29 -17.72 -2.22
N GLU A 27 71.95 -18.41 -1.11
CA GLU A 27 72.26 -18.24 0.33
C GLU A 27 72.99 -16.99 0.92
N LEU A 28 72.48 -16.49 2.07
CA LEU A 28 73.16 -16.51 3.40
C LEU A 28 72.43 -15.66 4.47
N GLY A 29 72.41 -16.12 5.73
CA GLY A 29 72.22 -15.29 6.94
C GLY A 29 73.51 -15.28 7.79
N PRO A 30 73.54 -14.90 9.10
CA PRO A 30 72.48 -14.41 10.00
C PRO A 30 72.89 -13.12 10.79
N ARG A 31 72.10 -12.68 11.81
CA ARG A 31 72.52 -12.45 13.23
C ARG A 31 71.67 -11.41 14.01
N VAL A 32 71.53 -11.71 15.31
CA VAL A 32 70.83 -11.05 16.44
C VAL A 32 71.51 -9.77 16.99
N THR A 33 70.73 -8.80 17.52
CA THR A 33 71.00 -8.10 18.83
C THR A 33 69.79 -7.29 19.38
N THR A 34 69.39 -7.59 20.62
CA THR A 34 68.98 -6.73 21.78
C THR A 34 68.41 -5.30 21.56
N SER A 35 67.45 -4.77 22.35
CA SER A 35 67.33 -4.84 23.82
C SER A 35 65.93 -4.53 24.42
N SER A 36 65.69 -4.98 25.67
CA SER A 36 64.77 -4.40 26.68
C SER A 36 65.62 -3.99 27.91
N PRO A 37 65.14 -3.19 28.89
CA PRO A 37 64.14 -3.58 29.92
C PRO A 37 63.10 -2.44 30.18
N SER A 38 62.18 -2.42 31.16
CA SER A 38 61.94 -3.13 32.44
C SER A 38 60.41 -3.17 32.73
N ASP A 39 59.81 -4.24 33.26
CA ASP A 39 59.59 -4.55 34.71
C ASP A 39 58.65 -3.51 35.40
N THR A 40 57.58 -3.82 36.14
CA THR A 40 57.21 -5.01 36.95
C THR A 40 55.69 -5.34 36.97
N ARG A 41 55.35 -6.53 37.48
CA ARG A 41 54.03 -7.01 38.00
C ARG A 41 54.20 -7.29 39.51
N PRO A 42 53.20 -7.78 40.29
CA PRO A 42 51.73 -7.83 40.15
C PRO A 42 51.00 -7.30 41.43
N ASP A 43 49.68 -7.53 41.58
CA ASP A 43 49.21 -8.30 42.75
C ASP A 43 47.79 -8.90 42.62
N LYS A 44 47.44 -9.85 43.50
CA LYS A 44 46.20 -10.66 43.49
C LYS A 44 45.34 -10.51 44.76
N ALA A 45 44.01 -10.46 44.60
CA ALA A 45 43.00 -11.07 45.50
C ALA A 45 41.62 -10.94 44.79
N SER A 46 40.72 -11.92 44.57
CA SER A 46 40.29 -13.18 45.20
C SER A 46 39.09 -13.06 46.16
N PHE A 47 38.07 -13.90 45.93
CA PHE A 47 36.84 -14.12 46.75
C PHE A 47 35.78 -12.97 46.74
N ALA A 48 34.46 -13.22 46.83
CA ALA A 48 33.72 -14.46 47.05
C ALA A 48 32.35 -14.51 46.31
N THR A 49 31.83 -15.73 46.16
CA THR A 49 30.47 -16.10 45.71
C THR A 49 29.34 -15.61 46.61
N LYS A 50 28.14 -15.43 46.04
CA LYS A 50 26.87 -15.74 46.73
C LYS A 50 25.72 -16.01 45.76
N ASP A 51 25.26 -17.26 45.73
CA ASP A 51 23.94 -17.62 45.22
C ASP A 51 22.83 -16.94 46.02
N LYS A 52 21.73 -16.60 45.34
CA LYS A 52 20.39 -16.68 45.92
C LYS A 52 19.32 -16.91 44.86
N THR A 53 18.73 -18.09 44.91
CA THR A 53 17.53 -18.50 44.18
C THR A 53 16.28 -17.72 44.62
N SER A 54 15.42 -17.30 43.67
CA SER A 54 13.96 -17.53 43.66
C SER A 54 13.30 -16.90 42.42
N PRO A 55 12.24 -17.50 41.85
CA PRO A 55 11.60 -16.99 40.63
C PRO A 55 10.54 -15.92 40.94
N LEU A 56 10.41 -14.91 40.07
CA LEU A 56 9.27 -14.01 40.03
C LEU A 56 8.37 -14.37 38.86
N ASN A 57 7.20 -14.94 39.18
CA ASN A 57 6.11 -15.11 38.23
C ASN A 57 5.58 -13.73 37.83
N PHE A 58 5.69 -13.37 36.56
CA PHE A 58 4.85 -12.32 35.97
C PHE A 58 3.71 -12.99 35.20
N ALA A 59 2.49 -12.84 35.72
CA ALA A 59 1.28 -13.19 35.00
C ALA A 59 1.02 -12.16 33.90
N PRO A 60 0.51 -12.55 32.71
CA PRO A 60 0.10 -11.60 31.70
C PRO A 60 -1.15 -10.83 32.16
N SER A 61 -1.11 -9.50 32.08
CA SER A 61 -2.27 -8.64 32.35
C SER A 61 -3.38 -8.92 31.34
N ALA A 62 -4.59 -9.16 31.84
CA ALA A 62 -5.77 -9.30 31.01
C ALA A 62 -6.13 -7.96 30.34
N TYR A 63 -6.32 -7.98 29.02
CA TYR A 63 -6.86 -6.82 28.29
C TYR A 63 -8.31 -6.57 28.71
N LEU A 64 -8.57 -5.39 29.29
CA LEU A 64 -9.94 -4.90 29.50
C LEU A 64 -10.53 -4.46 28.16
N THR A 65 -11.60 -5.12 27.74
CA THR A 65 -12.44 -4.71 26.62
C THR A 65 -13.19 -3.41 26.94
N SER A 66 -12.94 -2.33 26.21
CA SER A 66 -13.68 -1.08 26.33
C SER A 66 -15.07 -1.18 25.69
N GLN A 67 -16.10 -1.30 26.53
CA GLN A 67 -17.50 -1.09 26.12
C GLN A 67 -17.76 0.41 25.86
N PRO A 68 -18.61 0.78 24.89
CA PRO A 68 -18.96 2.17 24.63
C PRO A 68 -19.85 2.77 25.75
N PRO A 69 -19.80 4.10 25.97
CA PRO A 69 -20.50 4.74 27.09
C PRO A 69 -22.03 4.80 26.88
N PRO A 70 -22.83 4.68 27.96
CA PRO A 70 -24.28 4.84 27.88
C PRO A 70 -24.68 6.33 27.78
N ASN A 71 -25.73 6.61 27.00
CA ASN A 71 -26.29 7.96 26.87
C ASN A 71 -26.89 8.45 28.20
N ALA A 72 -26.60 9.72 28.53
CA ALA A 72 -27.14 10.39 29.70
C ALA A 72 -28.64 10.74 29.54
N ALA A 73 -29.38 10.67 30.64
CA ALA A 73 -30.78 11.09 30.71
C ALA A 73 -31.01 12.05 31.89
N GLU A 74 -31.59 13.20 31.57
CA GLU A 74 -32.17 14.20 32.49
C GLU A 74 -33.48 14.71 31.84
N ARG A 75 -34.55 15.12 32.55
CA ARG A 75 -34.92 14.98 33.97
C ARG A 75 -36.38 15.44 34.16
N ALA A 76 -37.23 14.60 34.79
CA ALA A 76 -38.55 14.94 35.39
C ALA A 76 -39.64 15.51 34.41
N THR A 77 -40.96 15.46 34.67
CA THR A 77 -41.73 15.56 35.94
C THR A 77 -43.07 14.80 35.93
N SER A 78 -43.65 14.65 37.14
CA SER A 78 -45.08 14.44 37.47
C SER A 78 -45.80 13.14 37.07
N ALA A 79 -46.19 12.39 38.11
CA ALA A 79 -47.22 11.32 38.12
C ALA A 79 -48.57 11.91 38.66
N PRO A 80 -49.64 11.14 39.00
CA PRO A 80 -49.89 9.69 38.80
C PRO A 80 -51.30 9.28 38.29
N ASN A 81 -51.39 8.01 37.84
CA ASN A 81 -52.48 7.02 37.99
C ASN A 81 -53.97 7.31 37.69
N SER A 82 -54.54 6.49 36.79
CA SER A 82 -55.60 5.49 37.11
C SER A 82 -55.81 4.54 35.90
N LEU A 83 -55.62 3.22 36.06
CA LEU A 83 -56.65 2.14 36.18
C LEU A 83 -57.51 1.95 34.90
N ASN A 84 -57.80 0.75 34.39
CA ASN A 84 -58.13 -0.55 35.00
C ASN A 84 -57.97 -1.68 33.92
N SER A 85 -58.06 -3.02 34.10
CA SER A 85 -58.80 -3.87 35.05
C SER A 85 -58.43 -5.38 34.94
N ASN A 86 -59.06 -6.20 35.81
CA ASN A 86 -59.04 -7.68 35.94
C ASN A 86 -57.86 -8.25 36.76
N ARG A 87 -58.02 -9.07 37.82
CA ARG A 87 -59.16 -9.75 38.50
C ARG A 87 -58.65 -10.22 39.91
N SER A 88 -59.40 -10.72 40.91
CA SER A 88 -60.85 -10.93 41.19
C SER A 88 -61.03 -11.38 42.66
N ASN A 89 -62.25 -11.25 43.24
CA ASN A 89 -62.73 -11.84 44.52
C ASN A 89 -62.12 -11.25 45.82
N SER A 90 -62.82 -11.14 46.96
CA SER A 90 -64.18 -11.58 47.38
C SER A 90 -64.67 -10.79 48.62
N ASN A 91 -66.00 -10.77 48.85
CA ASN A 91 -66.69 -10.53 50.15
C ASN A 91 -66.52 -9.12 50.80
N SER A 92 -67.52 -8.49 51.45
CA SER A 92 -68.91 -8.87 51.73
C SER A 92 -69.77 -7.66 52.18
N ASN A 93 -71.09 -7.77 52.02
CA ASN A 93 -72.14 -7.30 52.93
C ASN A 93 -72.63 -5.82 52.99
N ILE A 94 -73.97 -5.72 52.92
CA ILE A 94 -74.91 -4.78 53.59
C ILE A 94 -75.38 -3.50 52.82
N ALA A 95 -76.49 -3.73 52.10
CA ALA A 95 -77.82 -3.10 52.24
C ALA A 95 -78.14 -1.65 51.77
N SER A 96 -79.33 -1.56 51.14
CA SER A 96 -80.28 -0.41 51.04
C SER A 96 -79.82 0.87 50.31
N SER A 97 -80.67 1.57 49.54
CA SER A 97 -82.09 1.38 49.17
C SER A 97 -82.43 2.14 47.86
N LEU A 98 -83.39 1.61 47.08
CA LEU A 98 -84.14 2.34 46.04
C LEU A 98 -85.34 3.06 46.71
N PRO A 99 -85.91 4.15 46.13
CA PRO A 99 -86.96 3.96 45.12
C PRO A 99 -87.11 5.01 43.99
N HIS A 100 -87.91 4.60 43.01
CA HIS A 100 -88.47 5.29 41.85
C HIS A 100 -88.98 6.75 42.01
N SER A 101 -89.03 7.46 40.87
CA SER A 101 -90.32 7.92 40.30
C SER A 101 -90.26 8.00 38.75
N GLN A 102 -91.43 8.06 38.10
CA GLN A 102 -91.61 7.96 36.64
C GLN A 102 -92.07 9.30 36.03
N SER A 103 -91.79 9.55 34.74
CA SER A 103 -92.69 10.28 33.79
C SER A 103 -92.13 10.29 32.34
N PRO A 104 -92.97 10.52 31.30
CA PRO A 104 -92.69 10.00 29.95
C PRO A 104 -92.34 11.01 28.84
N LEU A 105 -91.59 10.51 27.85
CA LEU A 105 -91.56 10.88 26.41
C LEU A 105 -91.79 12.36 26.01
N ALA A 106 -90.68 13.03 25.70
CA ALA A 106 -90.60 14.03 24.63
C ALA A 106 -89.53 13.57 23.61
N PRO A 107 -89.66 13.86 22.30
CA PRO A 107 -88.65 13.47 21.32
C PRO A 107 -87.35 14.25 21.55
N PRO A 108 -86.18 13.58 21.67
CA PRO A 108 -84.92 14.28 21.90
C PRO A 108 -84.48 15.08 20.66
N PRO A 109 -83.78 16.22 20.86
CA PRO A 109 -83.36 17.10 19.77
C PRO A 109 -82.31 16.45 18.87
N SER A 110 -82.19 16.96 17.64
CA SER A 110 -81.18 16.55 16.66
C SER A 110 -79.76 16.75 17.21
N SER A 111 -79.11 15.64 17.58
CA SER A 111 -77.74 15.64 18.10
C SER A 111 -76.70 15.84 16.98
N PRO A 112 -75.55 16.50 17.26
CA PRO A 112 -74.67 17.07 16.23
C PRO A 112 -73.78 16.07 15.48
N MET A 113 -74.09 14.77 15.50
CA MET A 113 -73.25 13.72 14.89
C MET A 113 -73.53 13.46 13.41
N ASN A 114 -74.64 13.95 12.84
CA ASN A 114 -74.95 13.78 11.42
C ASN A 114 -74.21 14.75 10.48
N ASN A 115 -73.66 15.85 11.00
CA ASN A 115 -73.00 16.86 10.15
C ASN A 115 -71.55 16.49 9.78
N ALA A 116 -70.79 15.82 10.65
CA ALA A 116 -69.39 15.46 10.34
C ALA A 116 -69.29 14.50 9.15
N ALA A 117 -70.06 13.41 9.16
CA ALA A 117 -70.12 12.46 8.05
C ALA A 117 -70.64 13.11 6.76
N ALA A 118 -71.67 13.96 6.84
CA ALA A 118 -72.19 14.69 5.69
C ALA A 118 -71.18 15.70 5.11
N HIS A 119 -70.44 16.42 5.95
CA HIS A 119 -69.37 17.33 5.50
C HIS A 119 -68.20 16.57 4.88
N ILE A 120 -67.80 15.42 5.43
CA ILE A 120 -66.78 14.55 4.81
C ILE A 120 -67.28 14.03 3.46
N HIS A 121 -68.54 13.58 3.35
CA HIS A 121 -69.10 13.11 2.08
C HIS A 121 -69.25 14.23 1.04
N LEU A 122 -69.62 15.44 1.45
CA LEU A 122 -69.70 16.63 0.58
C LEU A 122 -68.31 17.11 0.16
N TRP A 123 -67.33 17.07 1.07
CA TRP A 123 -65.93 17.38 0.75
C TRP A 123 -65.36 16.35 -0.24
N PHE A 124 -65.59 15.05 -0.01
CA PHE A 124 -65.22 14.00 -0.96
C PHE A 124 -65.92 14.18 -2.30
N ARG A 125 -67.24 14.43 -2.34
CA ARG A 125 -67.97 14.65 -3.61
C ARG A 125 -67.53 15.92 -4.35
N ARG A 126 -67.27 17.02 -3.63
CA ARG A 126 -66.84 18.30 -4.23
C ARG A 126 -65.40 18.21 -4.74
N ASN A 127 -64.54 17.48 -4.05
CA ASN A 127 -63.15 17.26 -4.45
C ASN A 127 -62.95 16.01 -5.32
N LEU A 128 -63.95 15.16 -5.54
CA LEU A 128 -63.79 13.94 -6.35
C LEU A 128 -63.35 14.25 -7.78
N LYS A 129 -63.91 15.33 -8.36
CA LYS A 129 -63.51 15.83 -9.68
C LYS A 129 -62.08 16.38 -9.69
N LEU A 130 -61.65 17.04 -8.61
CA LEU A 130 -60.29 17.54 -8.44
C LEU A 130 -59.28 16.41 -8.20
N ALA A 131 -59.63 15.40 -7.40
CA ALA A 131 -58.82 14.21 -7.16
C ALA A 131 -58.71 13.36 -8.43
N PHE A 132 -59.79 13.22 -9.21
CA PHE A 132 -59.77 12.59 -10.52
C PHE A 132 -58.95 13.40 -11.53
N LEU A 133 -59.07 14.73 -11.55
CA LEU A 133 -58.24 15.57 -12.41
C LEU A 133 -56.77 15.47 -12.03
N PHE A 134 -56.45 15.44 -10.73
CA PHE A 134 -55.09 15.31 -10.22
C PHE A 134 -54.50 13.92 -10.49
N SER A 135 -55.28 12.84 -10.35
CA SER A 135 -54.82 11.50 -10.71
C SER A 135 -54.72 11.28 -12.22
N VAL A 136 -55.59 11.88 -13.03
CA VAL A 136 -55.45 11.90 -14.50
C VAL A 136 -54.23 12.72 -14.92
N VAL A 137 -53.98 13.90 -14.31
CA VAL A 137 -52.77 14.69 -14.55
C VAL A 137 -51.51 13.94 -14.09
N LEU A 138 -51.55 13.23 -12.96
CA LEU A 138 -50.45 12.39 -12.48
C LEU A 138 -50.20 11.19 -13.39
N ILE A 139 -51.26 10.53 -13.89
CA ILE A 139 -51.15 9.42 -14.84
C ILE A 139 -50.65 9.93 -16.19
N ILE A 140 -51.13 11.06 -16.70
CA ILE A 140 -50.61 11.71 -17.90
C ILE A 140 -49.15 12.13 -17.70
N PHE A 141 -48.79 12.68 -16.54
CA PHE A 141 -47.41 13.02 -16.20
C PHE A 141 -46.52 11.77 -16.17
N LEU A 142 -46.98 10.67 -15.56
CA LEU A 142 -46.26 9.39 -15.53
C LEU A 142 -46.17 8.76 -16.93
N LEU A 143 -47.20 8.86 -17.77
CA LEU A 143 -47.20 8.32 -19.14
C LEU A 143 -46.36 9.15 -20.11
N LEU A 144 -46.30 10.48 -19.93
CA LEU A 144 -45.40 11.37 -20.67
C LEU A 144 -43.95 11.21 -20.19
N SER A 145 -43.75 11.02 -18.88
CA SER A 145 -42.45 10.69 -18.28
C SER A 145 -41.97 9.29 -18.65
N SER A 146 -42.90 8.34 -18.88
CA SER A 146 -42.62 7.03 -19.48
C SER A 146 -42.57 7.11 -21.02
N SER A 147 -41.97 8.17 -21.55
CA SER A 147 -41.28 8.02 -22.83
C SER A 147 -40.17 6.99 -22.61
N PRO A 148 -40.10 5.88 -23.38
CA PRO A 148 -39.03 4.90 -23.22
C PRO A 148 -37.71 5.60 -23.51
N SER A 149 -36.95 5.88 -22.45
CA SER A 149 -35.65 6.52 -22.56
C SER A 149 -34.75 5.58 -23.36
N PRO A 150 -34.15 6.00 -24.49
CA PRO A 150 -32.99 5.28 -24.98
C PRO A 150 -31.94 5.27 -23.86
N PRO A 151 -31.20 4.17 -23.66
CA PRO A 151 -30.31 4.04 -22.52
C PRO A 151 -29.22 5.13 -22.57
N GLY A 152 -29.22 6.01 -21.56
CA GLY A 152 -28.26 7.10 -21.44
C GLY A 152 -28.86 8.49 -21.65
N SER A 153 -29.33 9.12 -20.59
CA SER A 153 -29.56 10.57 -20.51
C SER A 153 -29.39 11.06 -19.07
N TYR A 154 -28.16 10.95 -18.57
CA TYR A 154 -27.76 11.68 -17.36
C TYR A 154 -27.89 13.19 -17.60
N ILE A 155 -28.17 13.94 -16.53
CA ILE A 155 -28.32 15.40 -16.56
C ILE A 155 -27.07 16.02 -17.21
N ARG A 156 -27.23 16.49 -18.44
CA ARG A 156 -26.16 17.15 -19.19
C ARG A 156 -25.98 18.55 -18.62
N GLY A 157 -25.12 18.67 -17.60
CA GLY A 157 -24.59 19.97 -17.19
C GLY A 157 -24.06 20.70 -18.43
N SER A 158 -24.51 21.94 -18.64
CA SER A 158 -24.14 22.72 -19.82
C SER A 158 -22.68 23.17 -19.72
N SER A 159 -21.76 22.31 -20.11
CA SER A 159 -20.37 22.65 -20.37
C SER A 159 -20.19 22.90 -21.87
N ASN A 160 -20.45 24.14 -22.30
CA ASN A 160 -19.92 24.69 -23.55
C ASN A 160 -18.40 24.89 -23.43
N VAL A 161 -17.66 23.79 -23.23
CA VAL A 161 -16.20 23.78 -23.18
C VAL A 161 -15.72 23.01 -24.41
N HIS A 162 -14.84 23.65 -25.17
CA HIS A 162 -14.41 23.19 -26.50
C HIS A 162 -13.79 21.79 -26.44
N GLY A 163 -14.30 20.87 -27.28
CA GLY A 163 -13.55 19.95 -28.16
C GLY A 163 -12.44 19.06 -27.60
N SER A 164 -12.15 19.09 -26.31
CA SER A 164 -11.07 18.37 -25.67
C SER A 164 -11.57 17.02 -25.19
N SER A 165 -10.92 15.94 -25.64
CA SER A 165 -11.13 14.61 -25.07
C SER A 165 -10.51 14.55 -23.67
N TYR A 166 -11.30 14.92 -22.66
CA TYR A 166 -10.89 14.82 -21.26
C TYR A 166 -10.57 13.37 -20.88
N LYS A 167 -9.30 13.06 -20.62
CA LYS A 167 -8.89 11.81 -19.96
C LYS A 167 -9.26 11.88 -18.47
N PHE A 168 -10.42 11.32 -18.10
CA PHE A 168 -10.99 11.34 -16.75
C PHE A 168 -10.26 10.43 -15.74
N PHE A 169 -8.94 10.56 -15.58
CA PHE A 169 -8.20 9.82 -14.56
C PHE A 169 -8.41 10.46 -13.19
N GLY A 170 -9.22 9.83 -12.30
CA GLY A 170 -9.42 10.30 -10.91
C GLY A 170 -9.91 11.75 -10.81
N GLY A 171 -10.79 12.17 -11.73
CA GLY A 171 -11.29 13.54 -11.82
C GLY A 171 -10.27 14.59 -12.29
N ALA A 172 -9.12 14.19 -12.83
CA ALA A 172 -8.16 15.12 -13.40
C ALA A 172 -8.73 15.84 -14.64
N VAL A 173 -8.62 17.17 -14.65
CA VAL A 173 -9.07 18.04 -15.77
C VAL A 173 -7.95 18.36 -16.77
N ARG A 174 -6.72 17.91 -16.49
CA ARG A 174 -5.53 18.04 -17.36
C ARG A 174 -4.98 16.65 -17.70
N PRO A 175 -4.35 16.48 -18.87
CA PRO A 175 -3.52 15.30 -19.14
C PRO A 175 -2.35 15.23 -18.15
N GLY A 176 -1.74 14.06 -18.03
CA GLY A 176 -0.45 13.92 -17.35
C GLY A 176 0.69 14.58 -18.13
N GLU A 177 1.73 15.00 -17.41
CA GLU A 177 2.90 15.73 -17.94
C GLU A 177 4.24 14.98 -17.76
N PHE A 178 4.25 13.80 -17.11
CA PHE A 178 5.43 13.01 -16.77
C PHE A 178 5.54 11.73 -17.61
N THR A 179 6.67 11.50 -18.27
CA THR A 179 6.93 10.23 -18.99
C THR A 179 8.34 9.69 -18.73
N VAL A 180 8.53 8.37 -18.82
CA VAL A 180 9.85 7.75 -18.65
C VAL A 180 10.84 8.22 -19.72
N GLU A 181 10.39 8.48 -20.95
CA GLU A 181 11.22 8.99 -22.03
C GLU A 181 11.75 10.40 -21.73
N SER A 182 10.95 11.24 -21.04
CA SER A 182 11.35 12.59 -20.63
C SER A 182 12.47 12.63 -19.59
N SER A 183 12.76 11.48 -18.97
CA SER A 183 13.90 11.32 -18.05
C SER A 183 15.24 11.29 -18.76
N VAL A 184 15.29 10.91 -20.04
CA VAL A 184 16.54 10.68 -20.77
C VAL A 184 17.22 12.02 -21.09
N ILE A 185 18.34 12.31 -20.44
CA ILE A 185 19.16 13.49 -20.70
C ILE A 185 20.10 13.21 -21.89
N SER A 186 20.69 12.01 -21.92
CA SER A 186 21.54 11.53 -23.00
C SER A 186 21.58 10.00 -23.02
N SER A 187 22.34 9.39 -23.95
CA SER A 187 22.58 7.93 -23.97
C SER A 187 23.29 7.38 -22.71
N THR A 188 23.75 8.26 -21.81
CA THR A 188 24.51 7.92 -20.61
C THR A 188 24.03 8.66 -19.36
N GLU A 189 23.00 9.50 -19.44
CA GLU A 189 22.52 10.29 -18.29
C GLU A 189 20.98 10.33 -18.27
N PHE A 190 20.41 10.11 -17.09
CA PHE A 190 18.98 9.93 -16.88
C PHE A 190 18.55 10.66 -15.61
N HIS A 191 17.48 11.45 -15.67
CA HIS A 191 16.78 11.90 -14.48
C HIS A 191 16.14 10.71 -13.78
N VAL A 192 16.16 10.73 -12.45
CA VAL A 192 15.50 9.74 -11.60
C VAL A 192 14.93 10.51 -10.41
N ALA A 193 13.89 9.98 -9.77
CA ALA A 193 13.43 10.49 -8.50
C ALA A 193 13.11 9.33 -7.56
N SER A 194 13.21 9.58 -6.26
CA SER A 194 12.82 8.61 -5.24
C SER A 194 11.96 9.26 -4.17
N VAL A 195 10.97 8.52 -3.66
CA VAL A 195 10.02 8.99 -2.65
C VAL A 195 10.22 8.25 -1.32
N ALA A 196 10.07 8.97 -0.22
CA ALA A 196 10.33 8.46 1.12
C ALA A 196 9.05 8.03 1.85
N ASP A 197 9.15 6.89 2.54
CA ASP A 197 8.31 6.61 3.70
C ASP A 197 9.05 7.10 4.97
N LEU A 198 8.29 7.74 5.85
CA LEU A 198 8.74 8.27 7.14
C LEU A 198 8.04 7.56 8.31
N ASP A 199 7.20 6.56 8.05
CA ASP A 199 6.26 5.96 9.00
C ASP A 199 5.52 7.05 9.80
N LYS A 200 5.40 6.86 11.13
CA LYS A 200 4.83 7.83 12.07
C LYS A 200 5.54 9.20 12.04
N ARG A 201 6.81 9.29 11.62
CA ARG A 201 7.60 10.53 11.50
C ARG A 201 7.15 11.40 10.32
N SER A 202 6.27 10.89 9.44
CA SER A 202 5.54 11.67 8.43
C SER A 202 4.67 12.77 9.05
N LYS A 203 4.24 12.62 10.30
CA LYS A 203 3.39 13.57 11.01
C LYS A 203 4.16 14.85 11.33
N HIS A 204 3.68 15.97 10.80
CA HIS A 204 4.27 17.29 11.05
C HIS A 204 4.12 17.70 12.52
N GLU A 205 5.15 18.32 13.12
CA GLU A 205 5.20 18.71 14.54
C GLU A 205 3.96 19.48 15.03
N GLY A 206 3.48 20.44 14.22
CA GLY A 206 2.26 21.21 14.50
C GLY A 206 0.93 20.43 14.41
N GLY A 207 0.96 19.13 14.11
CA GLY A 207 -0.21 18.27 13.99
C GLY A 207 -1.09 18.51 12.76
N GLY A 208 -2.08 17.62 12.57
CA GLY A 208 -3.14 17.75 11.55
C GLY A 208 -2.67 17.80 10.09
N LYS A 209 -1.43 17.42 9.83
CA LYS A 209 -0.74 17.50 8.54
C LYS A 209 0.37 16.46 8.51
N TRP A 210 0.55 15.82 7.36
CA TRP A 210 1.59 14.82 7.13
C TRP A 210 2.41 15.19 5.90
N PHE A 211 3.63 14.67 5.80
CA PHE A 211 4.52 14.90 4.68
C PHE A 211 5.36 13.66 4.33
N SER A 212 5.79 13.62 3.08
CA SER A 212 6.82 12.74 2.54
C SER A 212 7.87 13.60 1.85
N ILE A 213 9.00 13.00 1.49
CA ILE A 213 10.11 13.62 0.78
C ILE A 213 10.22 12.99 -0.60
N LEU A 214 10.27 13.82 -1.64
CA LEU A 214 10.62 13.44 -3.01
C LEU A 214 11.99 14.01 -3.33
N THR A 215 12.95 13.16 -3.67
CA THR A 215 14.34 13.57 -3.98
C THR A 215 14.65 13.26 -5.44
N PRO A 216 14.76 14.28 -6.31
CA PRO A 216 15.24 14.12 -7.68
C PRO A 216 16.74 13.79 -7.69
N GLY A 217 17.21 13.18 -8.77
CA GLY A 217 18.62 12.86 -8.99
C GLY A 217 18.95 12.67 -10.46
N VAL A 218 20.23 12.41 -10.75
CA VAL A 218 20.75 12.08 -12.08
C VAL A 218 21.59 10.82 -11.99
N LEU A 219 21.11 9.76 -12.64
CA LEU A 219 21.85 8.52 -12.84
C LEU A 219 22.77 8.68 -14.07
N LYS A 220 24.06 8.40 -13.90
CA LYS A 220 25.10 8.54 -14.92
C LYS A 220 25.76 7.20 -15.20
N ARG A 221 25.97 6.88 -16.48
CA ARG A 221 26.66 5.67 -16.97
C ARG A 221 28.02 6.03 -17.54
N LYS A 222 29.07 5.36 -17.06
CA LYS A 222 30.44 5.47 -17.58
C LYS A 222 30.96 4.07 -17.95
N GLY A 223 30.90 3.75 -19.24
CA GLY A 223 31.14 2.38 -19.72
C GLY A 223 30.03 1.45 -19.21
N GLU A 224 30.41 0.37 -18.54
CA GLU A 224 29.48 -0.60 -17.92
C GLU A 224 29.09 -0.23 -16.48
N ARG A 225 29.67 0.83 -15.91
CA ARG A 225 29.44 1.23 -14.51
C ARG A 225 28.53 2.43 -14.40
N TYR A 226 27.85 2.55 -13.26
CA TYR A 226 26.96 3.66 -12.94
C TYR A 226 27.41 4.43 -11.69
N SER A 227 26.96 5.67 -11.57
CA SER A 227 27.03 6.54 -10.40
C SER A 227 25.77 7.42 -10.36
N ILE A 228 25.34 7.84 -9.17
CA ILE A 228 24.16 8.70 -9.02
C ILE A 228 24.46 9.94 -8.20
N ASP A 229 23.96 11.09 -8.65
CA ASP A 229 23.98 12.35 -7.91
C ASP A 229 22.55 12.71 -7.50
N TRP A 230 22.28 12.86 -6.20
CA TRP A 230 20.97 13.31 -5.69
C TRP A 230 20.91 14.84 -5.54
N GLY A 231 19.73 15.40 -5.78
CA GLY A 231 19.43 16.83 -5.67
C GLY A 231 18.78 17.21 -4.33
N GLU A 232 18.10 18.36 -4.31
CA GLU A 232 17.42 18.88 -3.12
C GLU A 232 16.12 18.12 -2.80
N GLU A 233 15.89 17.86 -1.51
CA GLU A 233 14.68 17.22 -0.98
C GLU A 233 13.43 18.11 -1.16
N ILE A 234 12.37 17.58 -1.77
CA ILE A 234 11.09 18.28 -1.95
C ILE A 234 10.06 17.70 -0.99
N LYS A 235 9.64 18.48 0.02
CA LYS A 235 8.58 18.06 0.96
C LYS A 235 7.19 18.18 0.34
N ILE A 236 6.52 17.05 0.18
CA ILE A 236 5.14 16.93 -0.31
C ILE A 236 4.22 16.76 0.90
N TYR A 237 3.11 17.49 0.95
CA TYR A 237 2.24 17.58 2.14
C TYR A 237 0.78 17.22 1.86
N THR A 238 0.11 16.63 2.85
CA THR A 238 -1.34 16.39 2.84
C THR A 238 -1.98 16.68 4.21
N LYS A 239 -3.32 16.64 4.25
CA LYS A 239 -4.11 16.48 5.48
C LYS A 239 -4.88 15.15 5.53
N HIS A 240 -4.90 14.39 4.44
CA HIS A 240 -5.51 13.06 4.38
C HIS A 240 -4.70 12.08 5.24
N ASN A 241 -5.39 11.33 6.08
CA ASN A 241 -4.81 10.37 7.01
C ASN A 241 -5.85 9.31 7.37
N GLU A 242 -5.39 8.16 7.82
CA GLU A 242 -6.20 7.09 8.40
C GLU A 242 -5.59 6.74 9.76
N GLY A 243 -6.40 6.73 10.82
CA GLY A 243 -5.90 6.52 12.19
C GLY A 243 -4.83 7.52 12.67
N GLY A 244 -4.72 8.70 12.06
CA GLY A 244 -3.66 9.68 12.38
C GLY A 244 -2.31 9.44 11.70
N ARG A 245 -2.24 8.54 10.70
CA ARG A 245 -1.08 8.25 9.85
C ARG A 245 -1.36 8.57 8.37
N GLY A 246 -0.35 8.97 7.59
CA GLY A 246 -0.50 9.35 6.18
C GLY A 246 0.76 9.97 5.58
N MET A 247 0.84 10.05 4.25
CA MET A 247 2.11 10.32 3.51
C MET A 247 3.23 9.32 3.81
N GLU A 248 2.84 8.11 4.16
CA GLU A 248 3.72 6.95 4.25
C GLU A 248 3.67 6.33 2.85
N LEU A 249 4.67 6.67 2.02
CA LEU A 249 4.61 6.55 0.56
C LEU A 249 5.54 5.45 0.06
N SER A 250 4.97 4.28 -0.21
CA SER A 250 5.72 3.03 -0.41
C SER A 250 5.79 2.55 -1.87
N GLU A 251 5.65 3.46 -2.85
CA GLU A 251 6.05 3.26 -4.26
C GLU A 251 6.02 4.60 -5.04
N LEU A 252 6.76 4.68 -6.16
CA LEU A 252 6.70 5.77 -7.14
C LEU A 252 6.59 5.19 -8.58
N THR A 253 5.60 5.60 -9.38
CA THR A 253 5.40 5.01 -10.72
C THR A 253 4.80 6.00 -11.73
N VAL A 254 5.28 5.99 -12.96
CA VAL A 254 4.68 6.74 -14.09
C VAL A 254 3.59 5.90 -14.79
N TYR A 255 2.36 6.42 -14.82
CA TYR A 255 1.23 5.78 -15.51
C TYR A 255 0.33 6.80 -16.22
N ASP A 256 -0.05 6.54 -17.48
CA ASP A 256 -0.85 7.44 -18.36
C ASP A 256 -0.37 8.92 -18.37
N GLY A 257 0.96 9.11 -18.32
CA GLY A 257 1.58 10.44 -18.25
C GLY A 257 1.66 11.04 -16.84
N ARG A 258 1.31 10.30 -15.79
CA ARG A 258 1.15 10.83 -14.42
C ARG A 258 2.15 10.17 -13.50
N LEU A 259 2.82 10.97 -12.66
CA LEU A 259 3.65 10.44 -11.59
C LEU A 259 2.75 10.13 -10.39
N LEU A 260 2.66 8.87 -10.01
CA LEU A 260 1.80 8.36 -8.95
C LEU A 260 2.63 7.86 -7.77
N SER A 261 2.09 8.00 -6.56
CA SER A 261 2.64 7.43 -5.34
C SER A 261 1.51 7.05 -4.38
N PHE A 262 1.75 6.12 -3.47
CA PHE A 262 0.69 5.34 -2.83
C PHE A 262 0.84 5.38 -1.31
N GLY A 263 -0.20 5.84 -0.61
CA GLY A 263 -0.19 5.96 0.85
C GLY A 263 -0.59 4.65 1.53
N ASP A 264 0.38 3.84 1.98
CA ASP A 264 0.18 2.47 2.51
C ASP A 264 -0.84 2.41 3.69
N ARG A 265 -0.90 3.46 4.50
CA ARG A 265 -1.83 3.55 5.64
C ARG A 265 -3.26 3.86 5.26
N THR A 266 -3.45 4.46 4.09
CA THR A 266 -4.70 5.11 3.66
C THR A 266 -5.29 4.48 2.40
N GLY A 267 -4.52 3.65 1.70
CA GLY A 267 -4.80 3.20 0.34
C GLY A 267 -4.91 4.30 -0.72
N ILE A 268 -4.55 5.55 -0.40
CA ILE A 268 -4.73 6.68 -1.34
C ILE A 268 -3.68 6.62 -2.45
N VAL A 269 -4.15 6.62 -3.69
CA VAL A 269 -3.32 6.89 -4.87
C VAL A 269 -3.22 8.40 -5.05
N PHE A 270 -2.03 8.96 -4.78
CA PHE A 270 -1.72 10.35 -5.03
C PHE A 270 -1.13 10.53 -6.42
N GLU A 271 -1.63 11.50 -7.18
CA GLU A 271 -0.92 12.06 -8.33
C GLU A 271 -0.04 13.22 -7.88
N PHE A 272 1.24 13.18 -8.21
CA PHE A 272 2.15 14.31 -8.03
C PHE A 272 1.98 15.28 -9.20
N LEU A 273 1.51 16.50 -8.90
CA LEU A 273 1.37 17.56 -9.87
C LEU A 273 2.48 18.60 -9.70
N LYS A 274 3.11 18.95 -10.83
CA LYS A 274 3.95 20.14 -10.92
C LYS A 274 3.07 21.39 -10.87
N LYS A 275 3.36 22.29 -9.92
CA LYS A 275 2.73 23.60 -9.81
C LYS A 275 3.80 24.63 -9.44
N ASP A 276 4.13 25.47 -10.41
CA ASP A 276 5.20 26.46 -10.32
C ASP A 276 6.52 25.76 -9.93
N ALA A 277 7.24 26.26 -8.91
CA ALA A 277 8.43 25.61 -8.35
C ALA A 277 8.13 24.58 -7.25
N SER A 278 6.93 23.98 -7.22
CA SER A 278 6.53 23.01 -6.17
C SER A 278 5.82 21.78 -6.72
N ILE A 279 5.96 20.66 -6.02
CA ILE A 279 5.17 19.44 -6.24
C ILE A 279 4.02 19.38 -5.22
N LYS A 280 2.84 18.92 -5.66
CA LYS A 280 1.67 18.66 -4.81
C LYS A 280 1.16 17.24 -5.01
N GLY A 281 1.04 16.47 -3.94
CA GLY A 281 0.31 15.20 -3.94
C GLY A 281 -1.19 15.47 -3.91
N VAL A 282 -1.89 15.08 -4.96
CA VAL A 282 -3.34 15.22 -5.10
C VAL A 282 -3.98 13.83 -5.03
N PRO A 283 -4.87 13.55 -4.07
CA PRO A 283 -5.56 12.26 -4.01
C PRO A 283 -6.43 12.07 -5.27
N ARG A 284 -6.31 10.90 -5.91
CA ARG A 284 -7.07 10.52 -7.11
C ARG A 284 -8.02 9.35 -6.86
N PHE A 285 -7.55 8.37 -6.13
CA PHE A 285 -8.30 7.17 -5.78
C PHE A 285 -8.00 6.77 -4.34
N ILE A 286 -8.85 5.92 -3.78
CA ILE A 286 -8.62 5.24 -2.51
C ILE A 286 -8.86 3.75 -2.74
N LEU A 287 -7.93 2.92 -2.26
CA LEU A 287 -7.95 1.48 -2.37
C LEU A 287 -8.18 0.89 -0.99
N THR A 288 -9.27 0.19 -0.77
CA THR A 288 -9.48 -0.65 0.44
C THR A 288 -8.66 -1.94 0.34
N GLU A 289 -8.32 -2.59 1.44
CA GLU A 289 -7.53 -3.84 1.40
C GLU A 289 -8.34 -5.05 0.88
N GLY A 290 -7.66 -6.17 0.63
CA GLY A 290 -8.30 -7.44 0.27
C GLY A 290 -9.15 -7.40 -1.01
N ASP A 291 -10.30 -8.07 -0.96
CA ASP A 291 -11.31 -8.11 -2.03
C ASP A 291 -12.04 -6.77 -2.24
N GLY A 292 -11.80 -5.80 -1.36
CA GLY A 292 -12.33 -4.45 -1.40
C GLY A 292 -13.50 -4.18 -0.46
N GLU A 293 -14.11 -5.21 0.13
CA GLU A 293 -15.26 -5.10 1.03
C GLU A 293 -14.82 -4.85 2.49
N THR A 294 -13.85 -3.95 2.68
CA THR A 294 -13.30 -3.52 3.97
C THR A 294 -13.37 -2.00 4.11
N ASP A 295 -13.36 -1.48 5.35
CA ASP A 295 -13.27 -0.04 5.64
C ASP A 295 -11.83 0.49 5.72
N LYS A 296 -10.87 -0.39 5.98
CA LYS A 296 -9.43 -0.10 6.06
C LYS A 296 -8.77 0.10 4.68
N GLY A 297 -7.85 1.07 4.60
CA GLY A 297 -6.98 1.29 3.44
C GLY A 297 -6.00 0.15 3.13
N MET A 298 -5.74 -0.07 1.84
CA MET A 298 -4.77 -1.04 1.35
C MET A 298 -3.34 -0.62 1.68
N LYS A 299 -2.57 -1.49 2.33
CA LYS A 299 -1.11 -1.37 2.41
C LYS A 299 -0.53 -1.64 1.03
N VAL A 300 -0.43 -0.59 0.21
CA VAL A 300 0.20 -0.62 -1.11
C VAL A 300 1.71 -0.55 -0.92
N GLU A 301 2.42 -1.47 -1.57
CA GLU A 301 3.84 -1.76 -1.30
C GLU A 301 4.65 -1.84 -2.59
N TRP A 302 3.98 -1.97 -3.74
CA TRP A 302 4.60 -1.99 -5.06
C TRP A 302 3.57 -1.65 -6.14
N SER A 303 4.03 -1.15 -7.28
CA SER A 303 3.17 -0.93 -8.44
C SER A 303 3.95 -1.05 -9.76
N THR A 304 3.27 -1.45 -10.83
CA THR A 304 3.91 -1.60 -12.15
C THR A 304 2.92 -1.42 -13.29
N VAL A 305 3.42 -1.24 -14.51
CA VAL A 305 2.58 -1.10 -15.70
C VAL A 305 2.74 -2.34 -16.58
N LYS A 306 1.61 -2.96 -16.95
CA LYS A 306 1.57 -4.12 -17.83
C LYS A 306 0.33 -4.07 -18.73
N ASP A 307 0.52 -4.31 -20.03
CA ASP A 307 -0.58 -4.35 -21.02
C ASP A 307 -1.47 -3.07 -20.97
N GLY A 308 -0.88 -1.91 -20.66
CA GLY A 308 -1.58 -0.63 -20.53
C GLY A 308 -2.38 -0.42 -19.24
N LYS A 309 -2.35 -1.35 -18.29
CA LYS A 309 -2.94 -1.21 -16.95
C LYS A 309 -1.86 -0.98 -15.88
N LEU A 310 -2.22 -0.22 -14.86
CA LEU A 310 -1.47 -0.10 -13.61
C LEU A 310 -1.85 -1.28 -12.70
N TYR A 311 -0.88 -2.08 -12.28
CA TYR A 311 -1.00 -3.13 -11.29
C TYR A 311 -0.47 -2.59 -9.97
N ILE A 312 -1.20 -2.80 -8.88
CA ILE A 312 -0.93 -2.24 -7.55
C ILE A 312 -1.09 -3.38 -6.56
N GLY A 313 -0.06 -3.65 -5.75
CA GLY A 313 -0.10 -4.77 -4.82
C GLY A 313 0.31 -4.41 -3.40
N SER A 314 -0.05 -5.32 -2.50
CA SER A 314 0.44 -5.35 -1.13
C SER A 314 1.56 -6.38 -0.99
N PHE A 315 2.10 -6.55 0.21
CA PHE A 315 3.37 -7.24 0.46
C PHE A 315 3.35 -8.76 0.28
N GLY A 316 2.20 -9.35 -0.07
CA GLY A 316 2.12 -10.68 -0.66
C GLY A 316 2.34 -11.86 0.29
N LYS A 317 2.06 -11.68 1.58
CA LYS A 317 1.93 -12.80 2.53
C LYS A 317 0.70 -12.66 3.42
N GLU A 318 0.34 -13.78 4.04
CA GLU A 318 -0.73 -13.84 5.02
C GLU A 318 -0.49 -12.92 6.24
N PHE A 319 -1.56 -12.33 6.77
CA PHE A 319 -1.52 -11.64 8.05
C PHE A 319 -1.69 -12.66 9.17
N THR A 320 -0.68 -12.80 10.01
CA THR A 320 -0.63 -13.79 11.09
C THR A 320 -0.64 -13.13 12.46
N ASN A 321 -1.23 -13.80 13.45
CA ASN A 321 -1.06 -13.41 14.86
C ASN A 321 0.30 -13.91 15.41
N PRO A 322 0.70 -13.52 16.65
CA PRO A 322 1.95 -13.99 17.26
C PRO A 322 2.04 -15.51 17.51
N ALA A 323 0.93 -16.26 17.41
CA ALA A 323 0.94 -17.73 17.45
C ALA A 323 1.17 -18.36 16.06
N GLY A 324 1.34 -17.55 15.01
CA GLY A 324 1.52 -18.00 13.62
C GLY A 324 0.21 -18.37 12.91
N GLU A 325 -0.95 -18.14 13.53
CA GLU A 325 -2.25 -18.43 12.93
C GLU A 325 -2.61 -17.36 11.90
N ILE A 326 -3.08 -17.78 10.71
CA ILE A 326 -3.53 -16.88 9.65
C ILE A 326 -4.86 -16.25 10.06
N ILE A 327 -4.87 -14.93 10.18
CA ILE A 327 -6.06 -14.12 10.50
C ILE A 327 -6.78 -13.70 9.22
N ASN A 328 -6.04 -13.30 8.19
CA ASN A 328 -6.58 -13.01 6.86
C ASN A 328 -5.49 -13.10 5.76
N THR A 329 -5.91 -13.00 4.51
CA THR A 329 -5.05 -12.98 3.31
C THR A 329 -5.13 -11.64 2.56
N ASN A 330 -5.52 -10.54 3.22
CA ASN A 330 -5.82 -9.26 2.55
C ASN A 330 -4.61 -8.69 1.78
N ASN A 331 -3.39 -8.93 2.27
CA ASN A 331 -2.14 -8.50 1.62
C ASN A 331 -1.74 -9.36 0.40
N ASN A 332 -2.46 -10.46 0.14
CA ASN A 332 -2.28 -11.28 -1.07
C ASN A 332 -3.10 -10.76 -2.26
N TRP A 333 -3.92 -9.73 -2.08
CA TRP A 333 -4.71 -9.15 -3.16
C TRP A 333 -3.95 -8.06 -3.91
N ILE A 334 -4.25 -7.95 -5.22
CA ILE A 334 -3.81 -6.84 -6.06
C ILE A 334 -5.01 -6.11 -6.67
N VAL A 335 -4.80 -4.84 -7.03
CA VAL A 335 -5.70 -4.04 -7.85
C VAL A 335 -5.07 -3.86 -9.23
N THR A 336 -5.86 -3.97 -10.30
CA THR A 336 -5.48 -3.43 -11.62
C THR A 336 -6.37 -2.25 -11.96
N MET A 337 -5.80 -1.15 -12.42
CA MET A 337 -6.49 0.06 -12.85
C MET A 337 -6.17 0.35 -14.32
N ASP A 338 -7.18 0.75 -15.10
CA ASP A 338 -6.97 1.20 -16.48
C ASP A 338 -6.88 2.74 -16.61
N HIS A 339 -6.68 3.22 -17.84
CA HIS A 339 -6.52 4.64 -18.14
C HIS A 339 -7.79 5.48 -17.92
N GLN A 340 -8.93 4.84 -17.61
CA GLN A 340 -10.18 5.50 -17.22
C GLN A 340 -10.36 5.51 -15.69
N GLY A 341 -9.44 4.91 -14.94
CA GLY A 341 -9.55 4.72 -13.50
C GLY A 341 -10.46 3.55 -13.09
N MET A 342 -10.85 2.67 -14.01
CA MET A 342 -11.66 1.51 -13.69
C MET A 342 -10.79 0.46 -13.00
N MET A 343 -11.20 0.05 -11.79
CA MET A 343 -10.45 -0.88 -10.95
C MET A 343 -11.04 -2.29 -10.99
N GLN A 344 -10.16 -3.29 -10.94
CA GLN A 344 -10.48 -4.70 -10.78
C GLN A 344 -9.56 -5.30 -9.71
N ARG A 345 -10.02 -6.33 -8.98
CA ARG A 345 -9.27 -6.95 -7.89
C ARG A 345 -9.03 -8.43 -8.16
N TYR A 346 -7.87 -8.93 -7.74
CA TYR A 346 -7.46 -10.32 -7.93
C TYR A 346 -6.75 -10.86 -6.70
N ASP A 347 -7.19 -12.02 -6.21
CA ASP A 347 -6.44 -12.80 -5.23
C ASP A 347 -5.19 -13.39 -5.90
N TRP A 348 -4.01 -12.95 -5.45
CA TRP A 348 -2.71 -13.42 -5.91
C TRP A 348 -2.07 -14.44 -4.95
N SER A 349 -2.81 -14.99 -3.98
CA SER A 349 -2.30 -16.02 -3.04
C SER A 349 -1.59 -17.17 -3.76
N ASN A 350 -2.16 -17.68 -4.87
CA ASN A 350 -1.52 -18.73 -5.67
C ASN A 350 -0.26 -18.25 -6.43
N VAL A 351 -0.20 -16.97 -6.81
CA VAL A 351 0.98 -16.37 -7.45
C VAL A 351 2.11 -16.26 -6.43
N TYR A 352 1.86 -15.62 -5.28
CA TYR A 352 2.83 -15.51 -4.20
C TYR A 352 3.29 -16.87 -3.67
N ASN A 353 2.40 -17.86 -3.58
CA ASN A 353 2.75 -19.25 -3.24
C ASN A 353 3.80 -19.85 -4.18
N LYS A 354 3.65 -19.68 -5.49
CA LYS A 354 4.65 -20.15 -6.48
C LYS A 354 5.97 -19.40 -6.36
N VAL A 355 5.92 -18.08 -6.13
CA VAL A 355 7.12 -17.23 -5.98
C VAL A 355 7.91 -17.62 -4.72
N ARG A 356 7.25 -17.84 -3.56
CA ARG A 356 7.95 -18.32 -2.35
C ARG A 356 8.45 -19.77 -2.45
N ALA A 357 7.73 -20.64 -3.14
CA ALA A 357 8.19 -22.01 -3.40
C ALA A 357 9.45 -22.06 -4.29
N ALA A 358 9.59 -21.15 -5.27
CA ALA A 358 10.76 -21.09 -6.15
C ALA A 358 12.10 -20.83 -5.43
N VAL A 359 12.05 -20.31 -4.19
CA VAL A 359 13.22 -20.07 -3.32
C VAL A 359 13.25 -21.01 -2.10
N GLY A 360 12.40 -22.03 -2.05
CA GLY A 360 12.31 -22.99 -0.94
C GLY A 360 11.87 -22.34 0.37
N CYS A 361 10.91 -21.41 0.28
CA CYS A 361 10.31 -20.67 1.39
C CYS A 361 8.79 -20.88 1.45
N GLU A 362 8.31 -22.10 1.16
CA GLU A 362 6.94 -22.54 1.43
C GLU A 362 6.58 -22.39 2.92
N ALA A 363 5.28 -22.27 3.22
CA ALA A 363 4.78 -22.08 4.58
C ALA A 363 5.32 -23.15 5.56
N PRO A 364 5.80 -22.75 6.77
CA PRO A 364 5.65 -21.44 7.39
C PRO A 364 6.67 -20.37 6.93
N GLY A 365 7.56 -20.69 5.98
CA GLY A 365 8.38 -19.70 5.29
C GLY A 365 7.54 -18.67 4.52
N TYR A 366 8.15 -17.52 4.25
CA TYR A 366 7.49 -16.37 3.65
C TYR A 366 8.47 -15.48 2.87
N LEU A 367 7.88 -14.65 2.02
CA LEU A 367 8.50 -13.51 1.38
C LEU A 367 7.73 -12.23 1.80
N VAL A 368 8.40 -11.08 1.69
CA VAL A 368 7.77 -9.75 1.74
C VAL A 368 8.12 -9.06 0.43
N HIS A 369 7.12 -8.53 -0.28
CA HIS A 369 7.27 -7.98 -1.63
C HIS A 369 6.98 -6.47 -1.64
N GLU A 370 8.03 -5.65 -1.78
CA GLU A 370 7.93 -4.18 -1.96
C GLU A 370 8.53 -3.72 -3.30
N ALA A 371 9.12 -4.63 -4.08
CA ALA A 371 9.75 -4.30 -5.34
C ALA A 371 9.33 -5.34 -6.38
N VAL A 372 8.31 -5.02 -7.17
CA VAL A 372 7.74 -5.91 -8.21
C VAL A 372 7.46 -5.12 -9.49
N LEU A 373 8.11 -5.49 -10.60
CA LEU A 373 7.83 -4.92 -11.91
C LEU A 373 7.48 -5.98 -12.96
N TRP A 374 6.71 -5.57 -13.96
CA TRP A 374 6.64 -6.23 -15.26
C TRP A 374 7.64 -5.60 -16.22
N SER A 375 8.50 -6.43 -16.83
CA SER A 375 9.33 -6.03 -17.96
C SER A 375 8.60 -6.30 -19.26
N GLU A 376 8.22 -5.24 -19.98
CA GLU A 376 7.67 -5.35 -21.33
C GLU A 376 8.74 -5.86 -22.32
N SER A 377 10.00 -5.46 -22.17
CA SER A 377 11.09 -5.85 -23.08
C SER A 377 11.42 -7.35 -23.00
N GLN A 378 11.40 -7.93 -21.79
CA GLN A 378 11.71 -9.34 -21.55
C GLN A 378 10.44 -10.22 -21.47
N ARG A 379 9.25 -9.60 -21.37
CA ARG A 379 7.97 -10.25 -21.08
C ARG A 379 8.05 -11.15 -19.85
N ARG A 380 8.46 -10.56 -18.73
CA ARG A 380 8.67 -11.25 -17.45
C ARG A 380 8.22 -10.40 -16.29
N TRP A 381 7.59 -11.02 -15.30
CA TRP A 381 7.48 -10.49 -13.96
C TRP A 381 8.83 -10.61 -13.26
N MET A 382 9.19 -9.60 -12.48
CA MET A 382 10.44 -9.53 -11.72
C MET A 382 10.13 -9.07 -10.29
N PHE A 383 10.52 -9.90 -9.32
CA PHE A 383 10.36 -9.61 -7.89
C PHE A 383 11.75 -9.47 -7.27
N LEU A 384 11.96 -8.40 -6.52
CA LEU A 384 13.05 -8.25 -5.57
C LEU A 384 12.42 -8.29 -4.17
N PRO A 385 12.32 -9.44 -3.49
CA PRO A 385 11.70 -9.49 -2.18
C PRO A 385 12.46 -8.60 -1.19
N ARG A 386 11.77 -7.82 -0.35
CA ARG A 386 12.38 -7.13 0.80
C ARG A 386 13.00 -8.18 1.72
N ARG A 387 12.19 -9.17 2.07
CA ARG A 387 12.49 -10.22 3.05
C ARG A 387 12.38 -11.62 2.43
N VAL A 388 13.27 -12.52 2.84
CA VAL A 388 13.25 -13.94 2.48
C VAL A 388 13.47 -14.77 3.74
N SER A 389 12.49 -15.60 4.13
CA SER A 389 12.60 -16.47 5.31
C SER A 389 12.10 -17.88 5.05
N LYS A 390 12.88 -18.87 5.49
CA LYS A 390 12.50 -20.29 5.52
C LYS A 390 11.80 -20.73 6.80
N VAL A 391 11.61 -19.80 7.74
CA VAL A 391 10.96 -20.03 9.03
C VAL A 391 9.78 -19.06 9.18
N ALA A 392 8.90 -19.35 10.15
CA ALA A 392 7.74 -18.53 10.48
C ALA A 392 8.09 -17.04 10.66
N TYR A 393 7.12 -16.18 10.36
CA TYR A 393 7.22 -14.75 10.60
C TYR A 393 7.29 -14.47 12.12
N ASP A 394 8.25 -13.64 12.47
CA ASP A 394 8.50 -13.05 13.79
C ASP A 394 9.01 -11.64 13.48
N ASP A 395 8.41 -10.61 14.07
CA ASP A 395 8.65 -9.22 13.71
C ASP A 395 10.09 -8.78 14.00
N VAL A 396 10.64 -9.17 15.15
CA VAL A 396 12.02 -8.86 15.55
C VAL A 396 13.03 -9.56 14.65
N LEU A 397 12.76 -10.82 14.27
CA LEU A 397 13.64 -11.57 13.38
C LEU A 397 13.48 -11.17 11.90
N ASP A 398 12.35 -10.56 11.51
CA ASP A 398 12.09 -10.11 10.14
C ASP A 398 13.03 -9.01 9.69
N GLU A 399 13.37 -8.06 10.59
CA GLU A 399 14.33 -6.98 10.32
C GLU A 399 15.62 -7.51 9.67
N LYS A 400 16.05 -8.72 10.04
CA LYS A 400 17.28 -9.39 9.59
C LYS A 400 17.07 -10.43 8.48
N LYS A 401 15.98 -10.36 7.72
CA LYS A 401 15.67 -11.24 6.56
C LYS A 401 15.92 -10.59 5.19
N GLY A 402 16.66 -9.50 5.14
CA GLY A 402 17.03 -8.76 3.93
C GLY A 402 17.55 -9.64 2.79
N SER A 403 17.10 -9.37 1.57
CA SER A 403 17.34 -10.20 0.40
C SER A 403 18.45 -9.67 -0.52
N ASN A 404 18.99 -10.57 -1.35
CA ASN A 404 19.76 -10.28 -2.56
C ASN A 404 19.25 -11.06 -3.79
N LEU A 405 18.01 -11.54 -3.76
CA LEU A 405 17.42 -12.37 -4.83
C LEU A 405 16.56 -11.54 -5.79
N LEU A 406 16.68 -11.84 -7.08
CA LEU A 406 15.75 -11.49 -8.14
C LEU A 406 15.02 -12.76 -8.59
N ILE A 407 13.69 -12.77 -8.48
CA ILE A 407 12.84 -13.87 -8.95
C ILE A 407 12.16 -13.42 -10.25
N VAL A 408 12.45 -14.12 -11.35
CA VAL A 408 11.97 -13.80 -12.70
C VAL A 408 10.96 -14.86 -13.15
N ALA A 409 9.73 -14.46 -13.46
CA ALA A 409 8.65 -15.37 -13.84
C ALA A 409 8.02 -15.01 -15.20
N ASP A 410 7.60 -16.01 -15.97
CA ASP A 410 6.74 -15.78 -17.13
C ASP A 410 5.33 -15.30 -16.71
N ASP A 411 4.56 -14.77 -17.66
CA ASP A 411 3.25 -14.16 -17.42
C ASP A 411 2.19 -15.12 -16.80
N GLN A 412 2.49 -16.41 -16.76
CA GLN A 412 1.61 -17.44 -16.22
C GLN A 412 2.17 -18.13 -14.96
N PHE A 413 3.34 -17.69 -14.49
CA PHE A 413 4.06 -18.28 -13.36
C PHE A 413 4.19 -19.81 -13.51
N ARG A 414 4.72 -20.23 -14.66
CA ARG A 414 5.02 -21.62 -15.06
C ARG A 414 6.53 -21.84 -15.23
N ASP A 415 7.25 -20.82 -15.72
CA ASP A 415 8.72 -20.75 -15.74
C ASP A 415 9.14 -19.68 -14.72
N ILE A 416 9.73 -20.10 -13.60
CA ILE A 416 10.25 -19.21 -12.55
C ILE A 416 11.72 -19.49 -12.36
N LYS A 417 12.55 -18.45 -12.39
CA LYS A 417 14.00 -18.49 -12.24
C LYS A 417 14.43 -17.58 -11.12
N VAL A 418 15.48 -17.97 -10.40
CA VAL A 418 16.06 -17.19 -9.32
C VAL A 418 17.46 -16.78 -9.74
N VAL A 419 17.74 -15.47 -9.70
CA VAL A 419 19.04 -14.86 -9.95
C VAL A 419 19.51 -14.24 -8.64
N THR A 420 20.76 -14.49 -8.26
CA THR A 420 21.37 -13.84 -7.10
C THR A 420 22.10 -12.58 -7.54
N ILE A 421 21.73 -11.43 -6.97
CA ILE A 421 22.41 -10.16 -7.21
C ILE A 421 23.70 -10.14 -6.40
N LYS A 422 24.82 -9.85 -7.08
CA LYS A 422 26.19 -10.00 -6.58
C LYS A 422 26.66 -8.79 -5.77
N LEU A 423 25.85 -8.42 -4.78
CA LEU A 423 26.16 -7.35 -3.82
C LEU A 423 27.42 -7.71 -3.00
N ASP A 424 28.18 -6.69 -2.61
CA ASP A 424 29.34 -6.88 -1.73
C ASP A 424 28.94 -7.46 -0.37
N LEU A 425 29.81 -8.30 0.23
CA LEU A 425 29.51 -8.99 1.49
C LEU A 425 29.16 -8.05 2.66
N ALA A 426 29.66 -6.82 2.66
CA ALA A 426 29.31 -5.82 3.67
C ALA A 426 27.80 -5.50 3.66
N ALA A 427 27.22 -5.31 2.47
CA ALA A 427 25.80 -5.02 2.23
C ALA A 427 24.83 -6.19 2.53
N LEU A 428 25.39 -7.33 2.96
CA LEU A 428 24.70 -8.56 3.33
C LEU A 428 25.01 -9.01 4.77
N SER A 429 25.94 -8.35 5.46
CA SER A 429 26.56 -8.89 6.68
C SER A 429 25.67 -8.82 7.93
N ASP A 430 24.74 -7.87 7.96
CA ASP A 430 23.78 -7.66 9.05
C ASP A 430 22.40 -8.30 8.78
N GLY A 431 22.12 -8.65 7.51
CA GLY A 431 20.81 -9.11 7.04
C GLY A 431 19.72 -8.02 7.03
N LEU A 432 20.06 -6.75 7.29
CA LEU A 432 19.07 -5.69 7.52
C LEU A 432 18.48 -5.10 6.23
N HIS A 433 19.30 -5.04 5.18
CA HIS A 433 18.97 -4.36 3.93
C HIS A 433 17.97 -5.18 3.08
N GLY A 434 16.73 -4.69 2.94
CA GLY A 434 15.73 -5.26 2.05
C GLY A 434 15.46 -4.37 0.84
N PHE A 435 15.18 -4.95 -0.33
CA PHE A 435 14.73 -4.17 -1.50
C PHE A 435 13.36 -3.53 -1.25
N SER A 436 13.22 -2.25 -1.60
CA SER A 436 12.02 -1.45 -1.33
C SER A 436 11.36 -0.85 -2.57
N SER A 437 12.06 -0.73 -3.70
CA SER A 437 11.51 -0.41 -5.03
C SER A 437 12.61 -0.59 -6.09
N PHE A 438 12.26 -0.64 -7.37
CA PHE A 438 13.21 -0.61 -8.48
C PHE A 438 12.60 -0.10 -9.79
N ALA A 439 13.44 0.39 -10.70
CA ALA A 439 13.06 0.82 -12.03
C ALA A 439 14.06 0.38 -13.10
N PHE A 440 13.58 0.08 -14.31
CA PHE A 440 14.43 -0.29 -15.44
C PHE A 440 15.12 0.93 -16.06
N VAL A 441 16.44 0.87 -16.24
CA VAL A 441 17.20 1.97 -16.84
C VAL A 441 16.77 2.14 -18.30
N PRO A 442 16.32 3.32 -18.74
CA PRO A 442 15.82 3.54 -20.09
C PRO A 442 16.83 3.16 -21.17
N ASN A 443 16.33 2.64 -22.29
CA ASN A 443 17.13 2.21 -23.45
C ASN A 443 18.12 1.05 -23.17
N THR A 444 17.92 0.27 -22.09
CA THR A 444 18.70 -0.97 -21.84
C THR A 444 17.99 -2.26 -22.25
N GLY A 445 16.73 -2.19 -22.68
CA GLY A 445 15.88 -3.36 -22.92
C GLY A 445 15.58 -4.11 -21.61
N ASP A 446 15.35 -3.35 -20.55
CA ASP A 446 15.11 -3.78 -19.16
C ASP A 446 16.25 -4.64 -18.57
N LYS A 447 17.44 -4.61 -19.19
CA LYS A 447 18.60 -5.39 -18.75
C LYS A 447 19.30 -4.80 -17.55
N HIS A 448 19.27 -3.48 -17.36
CA HIS A 448 19.82 -2.85 -16.17
C HIS A 448 18.68 -2.25 -15.35
N ALA A 449 18.73 -2.40 -14.02
CA ALA A 449 17.77 -1.81 -13.10
C ALA A 449 18.49 -1.00 -12.01
N ILE A 450 17.94 0.15 -11.65
CA ILE A 450 18.25 0.84 -10.40
C ILE A 450 17.28 0.31 -9.33
N ALA A 451 17.77 0.01 -8.13
CA ALA A 451 16.93 -0.45 -7.03
C ALA A 451 17.30 0.23 -5.72
N THR A 452 16.29 0.58 -4.92
CA THR A 452 16.45 1.06 -3.56
C THR A 452 16.44 -0.12 -2.59
N ARG A 453 17.24 -0.02 -1.53
CA ARG A 453 17.21 -0.93 -0.38
C ARG A 453 17.05 -0.10 0.88
N SER A 454 16.01 -0.36 1.67
CA SER A 454 15.81 0.28 2.97
C SER A 454 16.12 -0.69 4.12
N VAL A 455 16.42 -0.11 5.27
CA VAL A 455 16.74 -0.79 6.52
C VAL A 455 15.86 -0.21 7.61
N GLU A 456 15.36 -1.10 8.45
CA GLU A 456 14.77 -0.84 9.75
C GLU A 456 15.55 -1.69 10.76
N GLU A 457 16.02 -1.07 11.84
CA GLU A 457 16.74 -1.74 12.92
C GLU A 457 16.23 -1.22 14.27
N ASN A 458 15.78 -2.14 15.13
CA ASN A 458 15.09 -1.87 16.40
C ASN A 458 13.81 -1.02 16.23
N CYS A 459 13.08 -1.21 15.12
CA CYS A 459 11.81 -0.54 14.85
C CYS A 459 10.58 -1.35 15.31
N THR A 460 10.79 -2.57 15.81
CA THR A 460 9.74 -3.36 16.48
C THR A 460 9.45 -2.85 17.89
N GLY A 461 8.20 -2.45 18.13
CA GLY A 461 7.70 -2.01 19.44
C GLY A 461 7.04 -0.63 19.38
N ASP A 462 6.84 -0.03 20.56
CA ASP A 462 6.24 1.31 20.71
C ASP A 462 7.27 2.44 20.88
N ASP A 463 8.57 2.11 20.95
CA ASP A 463 9.66 3.07 21.15
C ASP A 463 10.25 3.52 19.79
N ASP A 464 9.68 4.60 19.25
CA ASP A 464 10.13 5.19 17.98
C ASP A 464 11.50 5.91 18.07
N ASP A 465 12.07 6.09 19.27
CA ASP A 465 13.35 6.78 19.48
C ASP A 465 14.55 5.85 19.26
N VAL A 466 14.37 4.53 19.45
CA VAL A 466 15.41 3.50 19.15
C VAL A 466 15.36 2.98 17.70
N CYS A 467 14.28 3.26 16.97
CA CYS A 467 14.12 2.85 15.57
C CYS A 467 15.10 3.59 14.64
N HIS A 468 16.03 2.85 14.04
CA HIS A 468 16.99 3.36 13.07
C HIS A 468 16.56 3.01 11.65
N GLN A 469 16.50 4.03 10.79
CA GLN A 469 16.11 3.91 9.39
C GLN A 469 17.18 4.48 8.48
N ARG A 470 17.55 3.74 7.44
CA ARG A 470 18.54 4.14 6.45
C ARG A 470 18.21 3.55 5.09
N SER A 471 18.69 4.23 4.04
CA SER A 471 18.36 3.89 2.65
C SER A 471 19.57 3.92 1.75
N TYR A 472 19.53 3.04 0.76
CA TYR A 472 20.62 2.80 -0.17
C TYR A 472 20.11 2.60 -1.60
N VAL A 473 21.00 2.76 -2.57
CA VAL A 473 20.72 2.53 -4.00
C VAL A 473 21.83 1.73 -4.67
N THR A 474 21.45 0.82 -5.55
CA THR A 474 22.34 -0.04 -6.36
C THR A 474 21.87 -0.05 -7.81
N VAL A 475 22.77 -0.37 -8.75
CA VAL A 475 22.39 -0.70 -10.14
C VAL A 475 22.96 -2.07 -10.48
N PHE A 476 22.16 -2.95 -11.07
CA PHE A 476 22.57 -4.30 -11.45
C PHE A 476 21.99 -4.72 -12.81
N ASP A 477 22.58 -5.76 -13.40
CA ASP A 477 22.08 -6.42 -14.61
C ASP A 477 21.06 -7.52 -14.24
N THR A 478 19.84 -7.41 -14.78
CA THR A 478 18.67 -8.24 -14.45
C THR A 478 18.74 -9.66 -15.01
N VAL A 479 19.68 -9.94 -15.91
CA VAL A 479 19.87 -11.26 -16.54
C VAL A 479 20.94 -12.07 -15.81
N THR A 480 21.99 -11.40 -15.31
CA THR A 480 23.21 -12.02 -14.76
C THR A 480 23.39 -11.82 -13.26
N GLY A 481 22.70 -10.83 -12.68
CA GLY A 481 22.89 -10.40 -11.29
C GLY A 481 24.18 -9.61 -11.04
N GLU A 482 24.94 -9.25 -12.09
CA GLU A 482 26.17 -8.46 -11.94
C GLU A 482 25.86 -7.04 -11.45
N VAL A 483 26.63 -6.55 -10.48
CA VAL A 483 26.43 -5.22 -9.90
C VAL A 483 27.25 -4.17 -10.65
N LEU A 484 26.53 -3.25 -11.29
CA LEU A 484 27.04 -2.18 -12.15
C LEU A 484 27.32 -0.89 -11.37
N MET A 485 26.66 -0.70 -10.22
CA MET A 485 26.98 0.29 -9.20
C MET A 485 26.76 -0.36 -7.84
N GLN A 486 27.83 -0.49 -7.05
CA GLN A 486 27.72 -1.00 -5.68
C GLN A 486 26.83 -0.10 -4.84
N GLU A 487 26.29 -0.66 -3.77
CA GLU A 487 25.34 0.01 -2.89
C GLU A 487 25.90 1.35 -2.35
N GLN A 488 25.20 2.45 -2.66
CA GLN A 488 25.54 3.80 -2.21
C GLN A 488 24.49 4.30 -1.20
N PRO A 489 24.88 4.97 -0.11
CA PRO A 489 23.93 5.54 0.84
C PRO A 489 23.13 6.70 0.21
N MET A 490 21.82 6.70 0.44
CA MET A 490 20.90 7.78 0.07
C MET A 490 20.51 8.65 1.27
N SER A 491 20.19 8.02 2.40
CA SER A 491 19.73 8.67 3.64
C SER A 491 20.12 7.85 4.86
N ASP A 492 20.47 8.56 5.93
CA ASP A 492 20.80 8.05 7.26
C ASP A 492 19.65 8.19 8.27
N LYS A 493 18.46 8.61 7.81
CA LYS A 493 17.34 9.04 8.68
C LYS A 493 16.00 8.37 8.39
N TYR A 494 15.77 7.91 7.16
CA TYR A 494 14.47 7.48 6.69
C TYR A 494 14.54 6.52 5.49
N LYS A 495 13.41 5.88 5.18
CA LYS A 495 13.26 4.88 4.12
C LYS A 495 12.90 5.54 2.79
N PHE A 496 13.57 5.15 1.72
CA PHE A 496 13.13 5.41 0.35
C PHE A 496 12.50 4.12 -0.20
N GLU A 497 11.24 4.22 -0.61
CA GLU A 497 10.38 3.07 -0.93
C GLU A 497 9.67 3.22 -2.28
N GLY A 498 10.09 4.20 -3.09
CA GLY A 498 9.73 4.26 -4.50
C GLY A 498 10.86 4.88 -5.30
N VAL A 499 11.16 4.37 -6.49
CA VAL A 499 12.15 4.95 -7.42
C VAL A 499 11.66 4.87 -8.86
N GLU A 500 11.76 5.97 -9.61
CA GLU A 500 11.23 6.05 -10.97
C GLU A 500 12.08 6.96 -11.86
N PHE A 501 12.20 6.62 -13.14
CA PHE A 501 12.85 7.43 -14.16
C PHE A 501 11.92 8.55 -14.61
N VAL A 502 12.02 9.70 -13.95
CA VAL A 502 11.16 10.85 -14.19
C VAL A 502 11.91 12.17 -14.04
N LYS A 503 11.53 13.17 -14.83
CA LYS A 503 12.02 14.55 -14.72
C LYS A 503 11.07 15.40 -13.88
N ILE A 504 11.51 15.78 -12.67
CA ILE A 504 10.72 16.54 -11.69
C ILE A 504 10.61 18.03 -12.02
#